data_AF-A0A6J1FAC0-F1
#
_entry.id   AF-A0A6J1FAC0-F1
#
_cell.length_a   1.000
_cell.length_b   1.000
_cell.length_c   1.000
_cell.angle_alpha   90.00
_cell.angle_beta   90.00
_cell.angle_gamma   90.00
#
_symmetry.space_group_name_H-M   'P 1'
#
loop_
_entity.id
_entity.type
_entity.pdbx_description
1 polymer ?
#
loop_
_entity_poly.entity_id
_entity_poly.type
_entity_poly.pdbx_seq_one_letter_code
_entity_poly.pdbx_strand_id
1 'polypeptide(L)'
;MATPNPIAGSGTNPPKIIWNDAQRRFETEDKKAYLQYVIKNQGKVIDMIHTFVPSSKRGLGLASHLCAAAFNHAAAHSLAVVPSCSYISFWFVLLIWGSLLRSCVLVLLLIFKFNTSVCLCVCIWLWITNRFRCFSLEYKEICLSRRLERGTDHFV
;
A
#
# COMPACT_ATOMS: atom_id res chain seq x y z
N MET A 1 -43.57 11.54 1.54
CA MET A 1 -43.18 10.14 1.27
C MET A 1 -41.68 10.11 1.09
N ALA A 2 -40.92 9.83 2.15
CA ALA A 2 -39.47 9.64 2.07
C ALA A 2 -39.22 8.14 2.26
N THR A 3 -38.74 7.48 1.20
CA THR A 3 -38.35 6.07 1.26
C THR A 3 -37.09 5.93 2.11
N PRO A 4 -37.03 4.99 3.08
CA PRO A 4 -35.79 4.67 3.76
C PRO A 4 -34.83 4.04 2.74
N ASN A 5 -33.66 4.65 2.58
CA ASN A 5 -32.58 4.18 1.73
C ASN A 5 -32.06 2.86 2.32
N PRO A 6 -32.21 1.70 1.65
CA PRO A 6 -31.72 0.46 2.21
C PRO A 6 -30.19 0.52 2.24
N ILE A 7 -29.62 0.49 3.44
CA ILE A 7 -28.21 0.19 3.69
C ILE A 7 -28.05 -1.31 3.34
N ALA A 8 -28.02 -1.60 2.05
CA ALA A 8 -27.74 -2.91 1.51
C ALA A 8 -26.22 -3.02 1.35
N GLY A 9 -25.59 -3.93 2.10
CA GLY A 9 -24.22 -4.33 1.83
C GLY A 9 -23.36 -4.72 3.04
N SER A 10 -23.91 -5.35 4.08
CA SER A 10 -23.09 -6.07 5.07
C SER A 10 -23.24 -7.58 4.87
N GLY A 11 -22.51 -8.10 3.90
CA GLY A 11 -22.49 -9.52 3.58
C GLY A 11 -21.75 -9.81 2.26
N THR A 12 -20.51 -9.33 2.10
CA THR A 12 -19.80 -9.47 0.81
C THR A 12 -18.37 -9.91 1.02
N ASN A 13 -18.00 -11.00 0.35
CA ASN A 13 -16.61 -11.38 0.07
C ASN A 13 -15.80 -10.15 -0.40
N PRO A 14 -14.48 -10.12 -0.13
CA PRO A 14 -13.64 -9.03 -0.60
C PRO A 14 -13.86 -8.81 -2.11
N PRO A 15 -13.97 -7.53 -2.56
CA PRO A 15 -14.27 -7.23 -3.95
C PRO A 15 -13.19 -7.86 -4.82
N LYS A 16 -13.63 -8.64 -5.81
CA LYS A 16 -12.73 -9.36 -6.70
C LYS A 16 -12.04 -8.37 -7.64
N ILE A 17 -10.72 -8.35 -7.58
CA ILE A 17 -9.86 -7.51 -8.42
C ILE A 17 -9.23 -8.39 -9.49
N ILE A 18 -9.40 -7.98 -10.74
CA ILE A 18 -8.84 -8.63 -11.93
C ILE A 18 -7.57 -7.87 -12.33
N TRP A 19 -6.50 -8.60 -12.61
CA TRP A 19 -5.30 -8.04 -13.20
C TRP A 19 -5.43 -8.07 -14.73
N ASN A 20 -5.37 -6.89 -15.35
CA ASN A 20 -5.41 -6.72 -16.79
C ASN A 20 -4.07 -6.16 -17.26
N ASP A 21 -3.17 -7.07 -17.65
CA ASP A 21 -1.81 -6.72 -18.07
C ASP A 21 -1.78 -5.92 -19.39
N ALA A 22 -2.69 -6.25 -20.32
CA ALA A 22 -2.79 -5.57 -21.61
C ALA A 22 -3.02 -4.05 -21.46
N GLN A 23 -3.75 -3.63 -20.43
CA GLN A 23 -4.01 -2.23 -20.12
C GLN A 23 -3.19 -1.69 -18.94
N ARG A 24 -2.26 -2.51 -18.42
CA ARG A 24 -1.42 -2.22 -17.23
C ARG A 24 -2.24 -1.68 -16.06
N ARG A 25 -3.33 -2.38 -15.74
CA ARG A 25 -4.23 -1.95 -14.67
C ARG A 25 -4.80 -3.11 -13.87
N PHE A 26 -5.04 -2.84 -12.61
CA PHE A 26 -5.87 -3.67 -11.74
C PHE A 26 -7.27 -3.07 -11.76
N GLU A 27 -8.28 -3.86 -12.07
CA GLU A 27 -9.65 -3.39 -12.22
C GLU A 27 -10.63 -4.26 -11.45
N THR A 28 -11.73 -3.63 -11.06
CA THR A 28 -12.90 -4.33 -10.54
C THR A 28 -13.57 -5.14 -11.66
N GLU A 29 -14.35 -6.17 -11.31
CA GLU A 29 -15.05 -6.99 -12.31
C GLU A 29 -15.95 -6.18 -13.25
N ASP A 30 -16.52 -5.08 -12.75
CA ASP A 30 -17.34 -4.16 -13.54
C ASP A 30 -16.55 -3.10 -14.32
N LYS A 31 -15.21 -3.12 -14.22
CA LYS A 31 -14.27 -2.22 -14.90
C LYS A 31 -14.44 -0.73 -14.63
N LYS A 32 -15.28 -0.35 -13.66
CA LYS A 32 -15.56 1.06 -13.32
C LYS A 32 -14.51 1.67 -12.41
N ALA A 33 -13.94 0.87 -11.51
CA ALA A 33 -12.84 1.27 -10.63
C ALA A 33 -11.56 0.54 -11.03
N TYR A 34 -10.46 1.28 -11.11
CA TYR A 34 -9.17 0.74 -11.54
C TYR A 34 -7.98 1.47 -10.92
N LEU A 35 -6.85 0.78 -10.87
CA LEU A 35 -5.54 1.30 -10.52
C LEU A 35 -4.60 1.01 -11.68
N GLN A 36 -3.98 2.05 -12.21
CA GLN A 36 -3.06 1.98 -13.34
C GLN A 36 -1.60 2.05 -12.86
N TYR A 37 -0.74 1.26 -13.52
CA TYR A 37 0.68 1.21 -13.22
C TYR A 37 1.53 1.29 -14.49
N VAL A 38 2.79 1.63 -14.31
CA VAL A 38 3.82 1.55 -15.34
C VAL A 38 5.00 0.75 -14.82
N ILE A 39 5.65 0.01 -15.71
CA ILE A 39 6.83 -0.77 -15.39
C ILE A 39 8.06 0.07 -15.75
N LYS A 40 8.97 0.24 -14.79
CA LYS A 40 10.22 1.01 -14.90
C LYS A 40 11.42 0.10 -14.60
N ASN A 41 12.61 0.64 -14.85
CA ASN A 41 13.88 -0.01 -14.53
C ASN A 41 13.98 -1.45 -15.08
N GLN A 42 13.75 -1.60 -16.39
CA GLN A 42 13.84 -2.87 -17.11
C GLN A 42 12.98 -4.01 -16.52
N GLY A 43 11.81 -3.69 -15.96
CA GLY A 43 10.93 -4.73 -15.40
C GLY A 43 11.08 -4.96 -13.91
N LYS A 44 11.96 -4.24 -13.21
CA LYS A 44 12.21 -4.44 -11.77
C LYS A 44 11.34 -3.58 -10.86
N VAL A 45 10.78 -2.50 -11.39
CA VAL A 45 10.04 -1.50 -10.61
C VAL A 45 8.64 -1.31 -11.18
N ILE A 46 7.61 -1.38 -10.33
CA ILE A 46 6.23 -1.04 -10.67
C ILE A 46 5.88 0.32 -10.05
N ASP A 47 5.56 1.27 -10.89
CA ASP A 47 5.18 2.62 -10.49
C ASP A 47 3.66 2.78 -10.62
N MET A 48 2.99 2.96 -9.49
CA MET A 48 1.53 3.11 -9.42
C MET A 48 1.17 4.58 -9.59
N ILE A 49 0.62 4.92 -10.76
CA ILE A 49 0.50 6.30 -11.23
C ILE A 49 -0.87 6.92 -10.99
N HIS A 50 -1.93 6.13 -11.03
CA HIS A 50 -3.29 6.66 -10.95
C HIS A 50 -4.27 5.62 -10.42
N THR A 51 -5.16 6.04 -9.51
CA THR A 51 -6.26 5.23 -9.01
C THR A 51 -7.56 5.99 -9.21
N PHE A 52 -8.53 5.36 -9.86
CA PHE A 52 -9.83 5.94 -10.12
C PHE A 52 -10.93 5.09 -9.49
N VAL A 53 -11.80 5.75 -8.72
CA VAL A 53 -13.02 5.14 -8.16
C VAL A 53 -14.20 6.09 -8.41
N PRO A 54 -15.26 5.61 -9.09
CA PRO A 54 -16.43 6.44 -9.38
C PRO A 54 -17.14 6.83 -8.08
N SER A 55 -17.75 8.02 -8.06
CA SER A 55 -18.42 8.57 -6.88
C SER A 55 -19.48 7.63 -6.29
N SER A 56 -20.19 6.90 -7.15
CA SER A 56 -21.23 5.92 -6.75
C SER A 56 -20.70 4.74 -5.93
N LYS A 57 -19.39 4.52 -5.91
CA LYS A 57 -18.74 3.40 -5.19
C LYS A 57 -17.69 3.87 -4.17
N ARG A 58 -17.62 5.18 -3.90
CA ARG A 58 -16.76 5.71 -2.82
C ARG A 58 -17.32 5.28 -1.46
N GLY A 59 -16.45 5.23 -0.45
CA GLY A 59 -16.82 4.77 0.90
C GLY A 59 -16.81 3.25 1.10
N LEU A 60 -16.66 2.46 0.03
CA LEU A 60 -16.64 0.99 0.09
C LEU A 60 -15.24 0.38 0.20
N GLY A 61 -14.19 1.19 0.40
CA GLY A 61 -12.81 0.69 0.49
C GLY A 61 -12.23 0.09 -0.80
N LEU A 62 -12.85 0.33 -1.97
CA LEU A 62 -12.38 -0.23 -3.25
C LEU A 62 -10.96 0.18 -3.60
N ALA A 63 -10.60 1.45 -3.36
CA ALA A 63 -9.27 1.95 -3.64
C ALA A 63 -8.20 1.21 -2.81
N SER A 64 -8.47 0.91 -1.55
CA SER A 64 -7.56 0.08 -0.72
C SER A 64 -7.45 -1.35 -1.23
N HIS A 65 -8.52 -1.96 -1.72
CA HIS A 65 -8.47 -3.30 -2.29
C HIS A 65 -7.67 -3.34 -3.60
N LEU A 66 -7.82 -2.33 -4.46
CA LEU A 66 -7.02 -2.16 -5.67
C LEU A 66 -5.53 -2.01 -5.34
N CYS A 67 -5.19 -1.16 -4.37
CA CYS A 67 -3.82 -1.01 -3.90
C CYS A 67 -3.27 -2.34 -3.36
N ALA A 68 -4.00 -3.02 -2.46
CA ALA A 68 -3.57 -4.28 -1.89
C ALA A 68 -3.29 -5.34 -2.96
N ALA A 69 -4.17 -5.47 -3.97
CA ALA A 69 -3.95 -6.37 -5.09
C ALA A 69 -2.66 -6.03 -5.87
N ALA A 70 -2.41 -4.74 -6.13
CA ALA A 70 -1.22 -4.28 -6.82
C ALA A 70 0.07 -4.52 -6.02
N PHE A 71 0.06 -4.29 -4.70
CA PHE A 71 1.19 -4.59 -3.82
C PHE A 71 1.44 -6.10 -3.70
N ASN A 72 0.38 -6.91 -3.59
CA ASN A 72 0.52 -8.37 -3.55
C ASN A 72 1.10 -8.91 -4.86
N HIS A 73 0.66 -8.37 -6.00
CA HIS A 73 1.23 -8.70 -7.30
C HIS A 73 2.73 -8.34 -7.36
N ALA A 74 3.10 -7.14 -6.89
CA ALA A 74 4.49 -6.72 -6.85
C ALA A 74 5.34 -7.64 -5.94
N ALA A 75 4.83 -7.98 -4.76
CA ALA A 75 5.51 -8.87 -3.82
C ALA A 75 5.70 -10.29 -4.40
N ALA A 76 4.67 -10.84 -5.05
CA ALA A 76 4.72 -12.15 -5.69
C ALA A 76 5.77 -12.21 -6.82
N HIS A 77 5.98 -11.10 -7.52
CA HIS A 77 6.94 -10.99 -8.63
C HIS A 77 8.28 -10.36 -8.21
N SER A 78 8.51 -10.15 -6.91
CA SER A 78 9.73 -9.50 -6.38
C SER A 78 10.03 -8.12 -7.02
N LEU A 79 8.98 -7.36 -7.33
CA LEU A 79 9.05 -6.03 -7.92
C LEU A 79 9.11 -4.96 -6.83
N ALA A 80 9.99 -3.97 -7.01
CA ALA A 80 10.00 -2.78 -6.16
C ALA A 80 8.81 -1.86 -6.52
N VAL A 81 8.14 -1.30 -5.51
CA VAL A 81 6.96 -0.45 -5.72
C VAL A 81 7.29 1.02 -5.55
N VAL A 82 6.88 1.84 -6.51
CA VAL A 82 6.91 3.30 -6.42
C VAL A 82 5.48 3.85 -6.40
N PRO A 83 5.03 4.49 -5.31
CA PRO A 83 3.70 5.08 -5.25
C PRO A 83 3.73 6.54 -5.74
N SER A 84 3.60 6.78 -7.05
CA SER A 84 3.55 8.14 -7.61
C SER A 84 2.20 8.84 -7.41
N CYS A 85 1.11 8.07 -7.36
CA CYS A 85 -0.21 8.62 -7.07
C CYS A 85 -0.29 9.10 -5.61
N SER A 86 -0.74 10.35 -5.40
CA SER A 86 -0.88 10.97 -4.07
C SER A 86 -1.73 10.14 -3.10
N TYR A 87 -2.80 9.52 -3.60
CA TYR A 87 -3.66 8.62 -2.81
C TYR A 87 -2.88 7.39 -2.30
N ILE A 88 -2.07 6.79 -3.17
CA ILE A 88 -1.31 5.58 -2.85
C ILE A 88 -0.16 5.92 -1.90
N SER A 89 0.51 7.07 -2.08
CA SER A 89 1.56 7.51 -1.16
C SER A 89 1.02 7.65 0.28
N PHE A 90 -0.17 8.23 0.44
CA PHE A 90 -0.81 8.34 1.77
C PHE A 90 -1.11 6.96 2.37
N TRP A 91 -1.66 6.05 1.56
CA TRP A 91 -1.98 4.69 2.02
C TRP A 91 -0.72 3.87 2.36
N PHE A 92 0.36 4.03 1.58
CA PHE A 92 1.64 3.37 1.79
C PHE A 92 2.30 3.79 3.11
N VAL A 93 2.21 5.08 3.45
CA VAL A 93 2.66 5.58 4.75
C VAL A 93 1.89 4.88 5.88
N LEU A 94 0.56 4.79 5.82
CA LEU A 94 -0.22 4.11 6.86
C LEU A 94 0.20 2.64 7.07
N LEU A 95 0.52 1.91 5.99
CA LEU A 95 0.99 0.53 6.08
C LEU A 95 2.35 0.40 6.75
N ILE A 96 3.32 1.26 6.42
CA ILE A 96 4.67 1.22 7.00
C ILE A 96 4.62 1.55 8.49
N TRP A 97 3.93 2.64 8.85
CA TRP A 97 3.83 3.06 10.25
C TRP A 97 3.02 2.04 11.08
N GLY A 98 1.98 1.44 10.49
CA GLY A 98 1.21 0.36 11.12
C GLY A 98 2.04 -0.90 11.39
N SER A 99 2.88 -1.32 10.46
CA SER A 99 3.81 -2.45 10.68
C SER A 99 4.85 -2.12 11.75
N LEU A 100 5.38 -0.90 11.76
CA LEU A 100 6.36 -0.47 12.77
C LEU A 100 5.74 -0.45 14.18
N LEU A 101 4.52 0.08 14.31
CA LEU A 101 3.74 0.05 15.55
C LEU A 101 3.46 -1.39 16.00
N ARG A 102 3.07 -2.27 15.08
CA ARG A 102 2.76 -3.68 15.40
C ARG A 102 4.02 -4.47 15.80
N SER A 103 5.15 -4.21 15.17
CA SER A 103 6.45 -4.73 15.61
C SER A 103 6.86 -4.20 16.97
N CYS A 104 6.73 -2.89 17.23
CA CYS A 104 7.03 -2.31 18.54
C CYS A 104 6.14 -2.88 19.66
N VAL A 105 4.84 -3.02 19.42
CA VAL A 105 3.90 -3.62 20.40
C VAL A 105 4.23 -5.09 20.65
N LEU A 106 4.58 -5.87 19.61
CA LEU A 106 4.99 -7.25 19.78
C LEU A 106 6.30 -7.37 20.58
N VAL A 107 7.29 -6.51 20.29
CA VAL A 107 8.55 -6.46 21.05
C VAL A 107 8.29 -6.05 22.51
N LEU A 108 7.46 -5.05 22.77
CA LEU A 108 7.08 -4.65 24.12
C LEU A 108 6.34 -5.78 24.86
N LEU A 109 5.39 -6.46 24.21
CA LEU A 109 4.69 -7.60 24.81
C LEU A 109 5.63 -8.78 25.10
N LEU A 110 6.61 -9.03 24.23
CA LEU A 110 7.65 -10.04 24.48
C LEU A 110 8.55 -9.64 25.65
N ILE A 111 8.96 -8.37 25.76
CA ILE A 111 9.72 -7.84 26.90
C ILE A 111 8.91 -7.98 28.21
N PHE A 112 7.61 -7.69 28.19
CA PHE A 112 6.75 -7.83 29.36
C PHE A 112 6.44 -9.29 29.74
N LYS A 113 6.45 -10.22 28.77
CA LYS A 113 6.13 -11.64 28.99
C LYS A 113 7.35 -12.50 29.30
N PHE A 114 8.54 -12.05 28.92
CA PHE A 114 9.81 -12.72 29.17
C PHE A 114 10.74 -11.81 29.97
N ASN A 115 10.69 -11.95 31.30
CA ASN A 115 11.79 -11.53 32.17
C ASN A 115 12.98 -12.48 31.95
N THR A 116 13.64 -12.38 30.80
CA THR A 116 14.80 -13.19 30.44
C THR A 116 15.83 -12.38 29.69
N SER A 117 17.04 -12.38 30.24
CA SER A 117 18.35 -12.01 29.67
C SER A 117 18.35 -11.07 28.46
N VAL A 118 18.72 -9.82 28.74
CA VAL A 118 19.00 -8.69 27.82
C VAL A 118 19.72 -9.05 26.51
N CYS A 119 20.48 -10.15 26.46
CA CYS A 119 21.27 -10.56 25.30
C CYS A 119 20.41 -10.99 24.09
N LEU A 120 19.28 -11.67 24.31
CA LEU A 120 18.38 -12.11 23.22
C LEU A 120 17.60 -10.94 22.60
N CYS A 121 17.24 -9.94 23.39
CA CYS A 121 16.53 -8.75 22.92
C CYS A 121 17.37 -7.92 21.94
N VAL A 122 18.69 -7.82 22.14
CA VAL A 122 19.59 -7.04 21.28
C VAL A 122 19.73 -7.69 19.89
N CYS A 123 19.83 -9.01 19.82
CA CYS A 123 19.92 -9.74 18.55
C CYS A 123 18.64 -9.63 17.72
N ILE A 124 17.47 -9.73 18.37
CA ILE A 124 16.16 -9.59 17.71
C ILE A 124 15.95 -8.14 17.24
N TRP A 125 16.36 -7.15 18.05
CA TRP A 125 16.26 -5.74 17.69
C TRP A 125 17.16 -5.36 16.51
N LEU A 126 18.40 -5.88 16.47
CA LEU A 126 19.31 -5.69 15.33
C LEU A 126 18.80 -6.34 14.04
N TRP A 127 18.18 -7.53 14.12
CA TRP A 127 17.60 -8.19 12.95
C TRP A 127 16.38 -7.44 12.39
N ILE A 128 15.50 -6.97 13.27
CA ILE A 128 14.32 -6.17 12.88
C ILE A 128 14.76 -4.83 12.28
N THR A 129 15.66 -4.10 12.94
CA THR A 129 16.11 -2.77 12.47
C THR A 129 16.90 -2.84 11.15
N ASN A 130 17.70 -3.88 10.91
CA ASN A 130 18.38 -4.06 9.62
C ASN A 130 17.41 -4.35 8.46
N ARG A 131 16.33 -5.10 8.70
CA ARG A 131 15.30 -5.35 7.67
C ARG A 131 14.51 -4.09 7.31
N PHE A 132 14.24 -3.20 8.28
CA PHE A 132 13.55 -1.93 8.05
C PHE A 132 14.42 -0.86 7.38
N ARG A 133 15.74 -0.86 7.64
CA ARG A 133 16.66 0.15 7.10
C ARG A 133 16.84 0.04 5.58
N CYS A 134 16.77 -1.17 5.03
CA CYS A 134 16.85 -1.43 3.59
C CYS A 134 15.63 -0.87 2.81
N PHE A 135 14.42 -0.96 3.39
CA PHE A 135 13.19 -0.49 2.74
C PHE A 135 12.96 1.03 2.85
N SER A 136 13.43 1.65 3.96
CA SER A 136 13.24 3.07 4.22
C SER A 136 14.20 3.98 3.45
N LEU A 137 15.45 3.53 3.21
CA LEU A 137 16.44 4.30 2.44
C LEU A 137 16.03 4.45 0.97
N GLU A 138 15.47 3.40 0.37
CA GLU A 138 14.99 3.45 -1.01
C GLU A 138 13.79 4.40 -1.18
N TYR A 139 12.86 4.42 -0.20
CA TYR A 139 11.73 5.35 -0.21
C TYR A 139 12.12 6.81 -0.03
N LYS A 140 13.12 7.10 0.84
CA LYS A 140 13.60 8.47 1.07
C LYS A 140 14.25 9.05 -0.19
N GLU A 141 15.09 8.28 -0.87
CA GLU A 141 15.70 8.72 -2.14
C GLU A 141 14.63 8.95 -3.22
N ILE A 142 13.65 8.04 -3.36
CA ILE A 142 12.58 8.14 -4.37
C ILE A 142 11.66 9.36 -4.13
N CYS A 143 11.30 9.65 -2.87
CA CYS A 143 10.48 10.82 -2.54
C CYS A 143 11.25 12.14 -2.62
N LEU A 144 12.54 12.15 -2.28
CA LEU A 144 13.35 13.37 -2.25
C LEU A 144 13.75 13.81 -3.66
N SER A 145 14.10 12.88 -4.56
CA SER A 145 14.41 13.20 -5.96
C SER A 145 13.22 13.80 -6.72
N ARG A 146 11.99 13.37 -6.43
CA ARG A 146 10.78 13.88 -7.14
C ARG A 146 10.11 15.11 -6.51
N ARG A 147 10.61 15.62 -5.38
CA ARG A 147 10.23 16.97 -4.90
C ARG A 147 10.90 18.06 -5.75
N LEU A 148 12.05 17.75 -6.36
CA LEU A 148 12.75 18.67 -7.26
C LEU A 148 12.14 18.70 -8.68
N GLU A 149 11.46 17.62 -9.11
CA GLU A 149 10.84 17.54 -10.45
C GLU A 149 9.40 18.08 -10.52
N ARG A 150 8.68 18.20 -9.40
CA ARG A 150 7.28 18.70 -9.35
C ARG A 150 7.21 20.22 -9.24
N GLY A 151 7.91 20.92 -10.12
CA GLY A 151 7.50 22.25 -10.52
C GLY A 151 6.17 22.14 -11.27
N THR A 152 5.16 22.87 -10.78
CA THR A 152 3.92 23.25 -11.49
C THR A 152 3.25 22.16 -12.32
N ASP A 153 2.20 21.52 -11.79
CA ASP A 153 0.97 21.31 -12.58
C ASP A 153 -0.21 20.89 -11.69
N HIS A 154 -1.34 21.52 -11.99
CA HIS A 154 -2.61 21.52 -11.27
C HIS A 154 -3.17 20.12 -10.99
N PHE A 155 -3.61 19.91 -9.74
CA PHE A 155 -4.43 18.77 -9.34
C PHE A 155 -5.93 19.13 -9.48
N VAL A 156 -6.66 18.32 -10.24
CA VAL A 156 -8.11 18.10 -10.12
C VAL A 156 -8.30 16.71 -9.48
#